data_AF-A0AAV4ZTP8-F1
#
_entry.id   AF-A0AAV4ZTP8-F1
#
_cell.length_a   1.000
_cell.length_b   1.000
_cell.length_c   1.000
_cell.angle_alpha   90.00
_cell.angle_beta   90.00
_cell.angle_gamma   90.00
#
_symmetry.space_group_name_H-M   'P 1'
#
loop_
_entity.id
_entity.type
_entity.pdbx_description
1 polymer ?
#
loop_
_entity_poly.entity_id
_entity_poly.type
_entity_poly.pdbx_seq_one_letter_code
_entity_poly.pdbx_strand_id
1 'polypeptide(L)'
;MIRPMIRPLVLLTLALGAASPALAQSASLSGPLGAPLGSHGHGPTMLIHGNYCGPGNNAPRPPIDALDAACARHDACTPDGALPSRACNLRLEREAELISRDPRQPDDLRALAGLVAAGAAIMPVDPGLARRGVAAAPAAAPSEVPVATGSLGPTAAAPSAALDPDEDEAE
;
A
#
# COMPACT_ATOMS: atom_id res chain seq x y z
N MET A 1 -0.45 -27.27 54.29
CA MET A 1 0.48 -27.00 53.16
C MET A 1 1.17 -25.66 53.38
N ILE A 2 2.45 -25.76 53.74
CA ILE A 2 3.62 -24.88 53.55
C ILE A 2 3.38 -23.39 53.19
N ARG A 3 3.86 -22.55 54.11
CA ARG A 3 3.90 -21.08 54.12
C ARG A 3 4.97 -20.54 53.14
N PRO A 4 4.79 -19.35 52.54
CA PRO A 4 5.73 -18.74 51.60
C PRO A 4 6.90 -18.09 52.33
N MET A 5 8.12 -18.30 51.83
CA MET A 5 9.35 -17.62 52.27
C MET A 5 10.13 -17.33 50.97
N ILE A 6 9.94 -16.14 50.37
CA ILE A 6 10.86 -15.02 50.54
C ILE A 6 12.30 -15.53 50.50
N ARG A 7 12.89 -15.54 49.30
CA ARG A 7 14.35 -15.56 49.14
C ARG A 7 14.83 -14.10 49.17
N PRO A 8 15.46 -13.66 50.26
CA PRO A 8 16.02 -12.33 50.36
C PRO A 8 17.39 -12.30 49.66
N LEU A 9 17.80 -11.09 49.28
CA LEU A 9 19.19 -10.65 49.30
C LEU A 9 20.16 -11.33 48.30
N VAL A 10 20.23 -10.79 47.09
CA VAL A 10 21.55 -10.51 46.50
C VAL A 10 21.59 -9.03 46.20
N LEU A 11 21.98 -8.29 47.23
CA LEU A 11 22.34 -6.88 47.16
C LEU A 11 23.62 -6.71 46.33
N LEU A 12 23.58 -5.70 45.47
CA LEU A 12 24.60 -4.65 45.37
C LEU A 12 25.99 -5.05 44.85
N THR A 13 26.22 -4.78 43.57
CA THR A 13 27.54 -4.27 43.10
C THR A 13 27.31 -3.06 42.19
N LEU A 14 27.28 -1.88 42.82
CA LEU A 14 27.51 -0.61 42.16
C LEU A 14 29.03 -0.35 42.19
N ALA A 15 29.69 -0.27 41.04
CA ALA A 15 31.04 0.29 40.95
C ALA A 15 31.21 1.05 39.64
N LEU A 16 31.32 2.37 39.79
CA LEU A 16 31.76 3.36 38.80
C LEU A 16 33.16 3.02 38.27
N GLY A 17 33.35 3.20 36.96
CA GLY A 17 34.67 3.17 36.34
C GLY A 17 34.61 3.73 34.92
N ALA A 18 34.71 5.05 34.80
CA ALA A 18 34.90 5.73 33.52
C ALA A 18 36.30 5.44 32.98
N ALA A 19 36.38 4.88 31.78
CA ALA A 19 37.59 4.93 30.95
C ALA A 19 37.15 4.93 29.49
N SER A 20 37.10 6.13 28.90
CA SER A 20 36.95 6.32 27.46
C SER A 20 38.29 6.02 26.78
N PRO A 21 38.38 5.07 25.83
CA PRO A 21 39.36 5.15 24.78
C PRO A 21 38.74 5.96 23.64
N ALA A 22 39.12 7.24 23.56
CA ALA A 22 39.03 7.98 22.33
C ALA A 22 40.04 7.37 21.34
N LEU A 23 39.56 6.50 20.46
CA LEU A 23 40.25 6.22 19.20
C LEU A 23 39.28 6.51 18.06
N ALA A 24 39.53 7.66 17.46
CA ALA A 24 39.02 8.07 16.18
C ALA A 24 39.27 6.96 15.15
N GLN A 25 38.19 6.45 14.57
CA GLN A 25 38.23 5.79 13.27
C GLN A 25 37.11 6.39 12.42
N SER A 26 37.39 7.56 11.83
CA SER A 26 36.64 8.06 10.70
C SER A 26 37.00 7.23 9.46
N ALA A 27 36.42 6.03 9.37
CA ALA A 27 36.33 5.30 8.12
C ALA A 27 35.13 5.86 7.35
N SER A 28 35.38 6.88 6.53
CA SER A 28 34.44 7.34 5.52
C SER A 28 34.31 6.26 4.44
N LEU A 29 33.41 5.29 4.67
CA LEU A 29 32.85 4.46 3.62
C LEU A 29 31.79 5.30 2.90
N SER A 30 32.24 6.11 1.93
CA SER A 30 31.37 6.58 0.86
C SER A 30 31.06 5.41 -0.06
N GLY A 31 30.11 4.57 0.33
CA GLY A 31 29.38 3.68 -0.57
C GLY A 31 27.93 4.15 -0.63
N PRO A 32 27.26 4.15 -1.79
CA PRO A 32 25.83 4.41 -1.85
C PRO A 32 25.09 3.17 -1.34
N LEU A 33 25.17 2.90 -0.04
CA LEU A 33 24.31 1.94 0.66
C LEU A 33 23.08 2.70 1.15
N GLY A 34 22.29 3.11 0.16
CA GLY A 34 20.98 3.72 0.33
C GLY A 34 19.89 2.91 -0.34
N ALA A 35 20.03 1.58 -0.39
CA ALA A 35 18.84 0.74 -0.56
C ALA A 35 18.21 0.64 0.84
N PRO A 36 16.96 1.12 1.06
CA PRO A 36 16.25 0.70 2.25
C PRO A 36 16.18 -0.83 2.17
N LEU A 37 16.83 -1.51 3.11
CA LEU A 37 16.53 -2.91 3.36
C LEU A 37 15.07 -2.92 3.79
N GLY A 38 14.18 -3.19 2.84
CA GLY A 38 12.77 -3.37 3.10
C GLY A 38 12.66 -4.49 4.11
N SER A 39 12.49 -4.09 5.38
CA SER A 39 12.12 -4.97 6.46
C SER A 39 10.65 -5.34 6.22
N HIS A 40 10.43 -6.16 5.20
CA HIS A 40 9.23 -6.93 5.06
C HIS A 40 9.16 -7.74 6.35
N GLY A 41 8.27 -7.34 7.25
CA GLY A 41 7.89 -8.12 8.42
C GLY A 41 7.32 -9.43 7.90
N HIS A 42 8.19 -10.40 7.61
CA HIS A 42 7.83 -11.67 7.04
C HIS A 42 7.27 -12.55 8.16
N GLY A 43 6.04 -12.24 8.57
CA GLY A 43 5.14 -13.30 8.97
C GLY A 43 4.97 -14.30 7.81
N PRO A 44 4.56 -15.54 8.09
CA PRO A 44 4.31 -16.51 7.04
C PRO A 44 3.28 -15.98 6.03
N THR A 45 3.59 -16.10 4.74
CA THR A 45 2.67 -15.75 3.65
C THR A 45 1.47 -16.69 3.66
N MET A 46 0.26 -16.14 3.76
CA MET A 46 -1.00 -16.88 3.80
C MET A 46 -1.95 -16.37 2.72
N LEU A 47 -1.66 -16.75 1.48
CA LEU A 47 -2.43 -16.29 0.33
C LEU A 47 -3.68 -17.13 0.13
N ILE A 48 -4.81 -16.47 -0.02
CA ILE A 48 -6.07 -17.08 -0.45
C ILE A 48 -6.17 -17.12 -1.98
N HIS A 49 -5.40 -16.29 -2.68
CA HIS A 49 -5.38 -16.21 -4.13
C HIS A 49 -4.09 -15.58 -4.65
N GLY A 50 -3.61 -16.06 -5.79
CA GLY A 50 -2.52 -15.43 -6.54
C GLY A 50 -1.24 -15.21 -5.76
N ASN A 51 -0.65 -14.03 -5.94
CA ASN A 51 0.61 -13.61 -5.32
C ASN A 51 0.42 -12.57 -4.20
N TYR A 52 -0.74 -11.93 -4.09
CA TYR A 52 -0.94 -10.76 -3.24
C TYR A 52 -2.20 -10.80 -2.37
N CYS A 53 -3.17 -11.66 -2.63
CA CYS A 53 -4.37 -11.67 -1.81
C CYS A 53 -4.16 -12.48 -0.51
N GLY A 54 -3.77 -11.80 0.58
CA GLY A 54 -3.67 -12.37 1.92
C GLY A 54 -2.63 -11.66 2.80
N PRO A 55 -2.39 -12.11 4.05
CA PRO A 55 -1.26 -11.66 4.84
C PRO A 55 0.08 -12.04 4.21
N GLY A 56 0.96 -11.04 4.03
CA GLY A 56 2.19 -11.20 3.25
C GLY A 56 1.91 -11.28 1.74
N ASN A 57 2.97 -11.39 0.93
CA ASN A 57 2.84 -11.53 -0.52
C ASN A 57 4.08 -12.18 -1.13
N ASN A 58 4.00 -12.48 -2.42
CA ASN A 58 5.09 -13.02 -3.23
C ASN A 58 5.77 -11.95 -4.10
N ALA A 59 5.78 -10.69 -3.66
CA ALA A 59 6.50 -9.64 -4.39
C ALA A 59 7.98 -10.07 -4.62
N PRO A 60 8.56 -9.76 -5.80
CA PRO A 60 8.05 -8.90 -6.87
C PRO A 60 7.35 -9.64 -8.02
N ARG A 61 6.74 -10.82 -7.80
CA ARG A 61 6.06 -11.56 -8.89
C ARG A 61 4.92 -10.75 -9.50
N PRO A 62 4.67 -10.80 -10.82
CA PRO A 62 3.52 -10.12 -11.41
C PRO A 62 2.20 -10.70 -10.88
N PRO A 63 1.14 -9.88 -10.76
CA PRO A 63 -0.19 -10.40 -10.48
C PRO A 63 -0.66 -11.38 -11.56
N ILE A 64 -1.38 -12.41 -11.18
CA ILE A 64 -1.82 -13.46 -12.12
C ILE A 64 -3.17 -13.17 -12.79
N ASP A 65 -3.99 -12.28 -12.21
CA ASP A 65 -5.26 -11.83 -12.76
C ASP A 65 -5.69 -10.46 -12.19
N ALA A 66 -6.92 -10.03 -12.53
CA ALA A 66 -7.47 -8.74 -12.11
C ALA A 66 -7.65 -8.61 -10.60
N LEU A 67 -8.02 -9.70 -9.90
CA LEU A 67 -8.22 -9.69 -8.45
C LEU A 67 -6.86 -9.62 -7.74
N ASP A 68 -5.91 -10.44 -8.18
CA ASP A 68 -4.55 -10.41 -7.66
C ASP A 68 -3.89 -9.03 -7.89
N ALA A 69 -4.19 -8.36 -9.02
CA ALA A 69 -3.72 -7.01 -9.29
C ALA A 69 -4.35 -5.96 -8.35
N ALA A 70 -5.60 -6.14 -7.93
CA ALA A 70 -6.22 -5.27 -6.93
C ALA A 70 -5.56 -5.46 -5.55
N CYS A 71 -5.29 -6.70 -5.16
CA CYS A 71 -4.55 -7.03 -3.94
C CYS A 71 -3.13 -6.44 -3.96
N ALA A 72 -2.40 -6.57 -5.08
CA ALA A 72 -1.05 -5.99 -5.22
C ALA A 72 -1.03 -4.46 -5.02
N ARG A 73 -2.05 -3.75 -5.51
CA ARG A 73 -2.19 -2.30 -5.30
C ARG A 73 -2.56 -1.96 -3.85
N HIS A 74 -3.29 -2.83 -3.15
CA HIS A 74 -3.58 -2.67 -1.73
C HIS A 74 -2.33 -2.85 -0.87
N ASP A 75 -1.53 -3.87 -1.15
CA ASP A 75 -0.24 -4.09 -0.48
C ASP A 75 0.72 -2.92 -0.68
N ALA A 76 0.82 -2.42 -1.92
CA ALA A 76 1.63 -1.24 -2.24
C ALA A 76 1.13 0.04 -1.55
N CYS A 77 -0.15 0.10 -1.15
CA CYS A 77 -0.71 1.20 -0.35
C CYS A 77 -0.19 1.18 1.11
N THR A 78 0.43 0.06 1.52
CA THR A 78 0.92 -0.18 2.88
C THR A 78 2.36 -0.72 2.86
N PRO A 79 3.33 0.04 2.32
CA PRO A 79 4.65 -0.46 1.94
C PRO A 79 5.50 -1.00 3.11
N ASP A 80 5.22 -0.57 4.34
CA ASP A 80 5.95 -1.03 5.54
C ASP A 80 5.35 -2.30 6.17
N GLY A 81 4.31 -2.89 5.58
CA GLY A 81 3.59 -4.03 6.18
C GLY A 81 2.81 -3.67 7.46
N ALA A 82 2.61 -2.39 7.71
CA ALA A 82 1.76 -1.87 8.78
C ALA A 82 0.27 -2.19 8.53
N LEU A 83 -0.62 -1.79 9.44
CA LEU A 83 -2.05 -1.88 9.15
C LEU A 83 -2.43 -0.89 8.03
N PRO A 84 -3.27 -1.30 7.06
CA PRO A 84 -3.68 -0.43 5.98
C PRO A 84 -4.51 0.75 6.50
N SER A 85 -4.46 1.88 5.78
CA SER A 85 -5.40 2.97 6.06
C SER A 85 -6.83 2.60 5.63
N ARG A 86 -7.83 3.27 6.21
CA ARG A 86 -9.23 3.12 5.75
C ARG A 86 -9.38 3.40 4.25
N ALA A 87 -8.63 4.36 3.70
CA ALA A 87 -8.67 4.67 2.28
C ALA A 87 -8.14 3.52 1.41
N CYS A 88 -7.07 2.85 1.86
CA CYS A 88 -6.55 1.65 1.18
C CYS A 88 -7.59 0.52 1.17
N ASN A 89 -8.22 0.24 2.33
CA ASN A 89 -9.25 -0.80 2.43
C ASN A 89 -10.47 -0.51 1.54
N LEU A 90 -10.98 0.72 1.56
CA LEU A 90 -12.09 1.14 0.71
C LEU A 90 -11.76 1.06 -0.79
N ARG A 91 -10.49 1.27 -1.16
CA ARG A 91 -10.04 1.11 -2.56
C ARG A 91 -10.07 -0.35 -2.97
N LEU A 92 -9.57 -1.26 -2.13
CA LEU A 92 -9.62 -2.70 -2.39
C LEU A 92 -11.06 -3.21 -2.49
N GLU A 93 -11.92 -2.80 -1.55
CA GLU A 93 -13.34 -3.15 -1.54
C GLU A 93 -14.02 -2.82 -2.88
N ARG A 94 -13.88 -1.58 -3.36
CA ARG A 94 -14.48 -1.15 -4.63
C ARG A 94 -13.94 -1.91 -5.84
N GLU A 95 -12.63 -2.13 -5.90
CA GLU A 95 -12.03 -2.85 -7.03
C GLU A 95 -12.46 -4.31 -7.07
N ALA A 96 -12.46 -5.00 -5.93
CA ALA A 96 -12.90 -6.37 -5.82
C ALA A 96 -14.41 -6.51 -6.09
N GLU A 97 -15.24 -5.53 -5.69
CA GLU A 97 -16.66 -5.54 -6.00
C GLU A 97 -16.95 -5.39 -7.50
N LEU A 98 -16.21 -4.54 -8.21
CA LEU A 98 -16.32 -4.45 -9.67
C LEU A 98 -15.99 -5.79 -10.36
N ILE A 99 -14.95 -6.48 -9.88
CA ILE A 99 -14.55 -7.80 -10.40
C ILE A 99 -15.62 -8.85 -10.09
N SER A 100 -16.22 -8.83 -8.89
CA SER A 100 -17.26 -9.79 -8.50
C SER A 100 -18.52 -9.71 -9.39
N ARG A 101 -18.80 -8.52 -9.93
CA ARG A 101 -19.96 -8.25 -10.79
C ARG A 101 -19.66 -8.37 -12.28
N ASP A 102 -18.40 -8.56 -12.67
CA ASP A 102 -18.00 -8.68 -14.08
C ASP A 102 -18.34 -10.07 -14.63
N PRO A 103 -19.29 -10.20 -15.56
CA PRO A 103 -19.68 -11.50 -16.12
C PRO A 103 -18.60 -12.11 -17.02
N ARG A 104 -17.53 -11.38 -17.36
CA ARG A 104 -16.41 -11.90 -18.13
C ARG A 104 -15.41 -12.69 -17.27
N GLN A 105 -15.51 -12.61 -15.94
CA GLN A 105 -14.65 -13.32 -15.01
C GLN A 105 -15.18 -14.73 -14.72
N PRO A 106 -14.32 -15.73 -14.46
CA PRO A 106 -14.75 -17.04 -14.01
C PRO A 106 -15.58 -16.96 -12.72
N ASP A 107 -16.61 -17.80 -12.58
CA ASP A 107 -17.54 -17.75 -11.44
C ASP A 107 -16.83 -17.89 -10.08
N ASP A 108 -15.85 -18.78 -9.97
CA ASP A 108 -15.05 -18.94 -8.75
C ASP A 108 -14.25 -17.67 -8.42
N LEU A 109 -13.69 -17.00 -9.44
CA LEU A 109 -12.96 -15.74 -9.26
C LEU A 109 -13.91 -14.61 -8.83
N ARG A 110 -15.12 -14.57 -9.38
CA ARG A 110 -16.16 -13.61 -9.00
C ARG A 110 -16.59 -13.80 -7.54
N ALA A 111 -16.80 -15.05 -7.13
CA ALA A 111 -17.14 -15.39 -5.75
C ALA A 111 -16.01 -15.01 -4.78
N LEU A 112 -14.76 -15.32 -5.14
CA LEU A 112 -13.58 -14.96 -4.36
C LEU A 112 -13.39 -13.45 -4.27
N ALA A 113 -13.62 -12.72 -5.36
CA ALA A 113 -13.60 -11.26 -5.36
C ALA A 113 -14.67 -10.67 -4.42
N GLY A 114 -15.87 -11.27 -4.37
CA GLY A 114 -16.91 -10.91 -3.41
C GLY A 114 -16.46 -11.11 -1.95
N LEU A 115 -15.77 -12.22 -1.66
CA LEU A 115 -15.18 -12.47 -0.34
C LEU A 115 -14.10 -11.45 0.01
N VAL A 116 -13.21 -11.12 -0.93
CA VAL A 116 -12.17 -10.11 -0.74
C VAL A 116 -12.78 -8.73 -0.49
N ALA A 117 -13.83 -8.36 -1.22
CA ALA A 117 -14.55 -7.10 -1.02
C ALA A 117 -15.14 -7.02 0.40
N ALA A 118 -15.89 -8.05 0.82
CA ALA A 118 -16.48 -8.13 2.15
C ALA A 118 -15.41 -8.10 3.26
N GLY A 119 -14.30 -8.83 3.06
CA GLY A 119 -13.17 -8.81 3.99
C GLY A 119 -12.56 -7.42 4.12
N ALA A 120 -12.37 -6.72 2.99
CA ALA A 120 -11.80 -5.38 2.98
C ALA A 120 -12.63 -4.35 3.76
N ALA A 121 -13.96 -4.47 3.73
CA ALA A 121 -14.87 -3.59 4.47
C ALA A 121 -14.70 -3.68 6.00
N ILE A 122 -14.22 -4.82 6.52
CA ILE A 122 -14.08 -5.09 7.96
C ILE A 122 -12.62 -5.19 8.42
N MET A 123 -11.66 -4.98 7.53
CA MET A 123 -10.23 -5.05 7.88
C MET A 123 -9.86 -3.99 8.93
N PRO A 124 -9.04 -4.34 9.95
CA PRO A 124 -8.49 -3.38 10.88
C PRO A 124 -7.74 -2.25 10.15
N VAL A 125 -7.78 -1.06 10.72
CA VAL A 125 -7.08 0.12 10.20
C VAL A 125 -6.10 0.65 11.23
N ASP A 126 -5.01 1.27 10.79
CA ASP A 126 -4.14 2.01 11.68
C ASP A 126 -4.84 3.30 12.18
N PRO A 127 -5.14 3.43 13.50
CA PRO A 127 -5.77 4.64 14.04
C PRO A 127 -4.87 5.88 13.98
N GLY A 128 -3.55 5.72 13.83
CA GLY A 128 -2.56 6.79 13.69
C GLY A 128 -2.51 7.41 12.30
N LEU A 129 -2.81 6.65 11.24
CA LEU A 129 -2.96 7.18 9.88
C LEU A 129 -4.27 7.97 9.71
N ALA A 130 -5.34 7.56 10.38
CA ALA A 130 -6.61 8.30 10.39
C ALA A 130 -6.47 9.73 10.95
N ARG A 131 -5.51 9.97 11.86
CA ARG A 131 -5.26 11.29 12.47
C ARG A 131 -4.26 12.16 11.69
N ARG A 132 -3.39 11.57 10.86
CA ARG A 132 -2.43 12.33 10.02
C ARG A 132 -3.06 12.89 8.74
N GLY A 133 -4.24 12.41 8.34
CA GLY A 133 -4.99 12.91 7.18
C GLY A 133 -5.57 14.32 7.32
N VAL A 134 -5.35 15.01 8.46
CA VAL A 134 -5.77 16.40 8.71
C VAL A 134 -4.55 17.29 8.99
N ALA A 135 -3.41 17.05 8.34
CA ALA A 135 -2.43 18.11 8.16
C ALA A 135 -2.97 18.99 7.02
N ALA A 136 -3.63 20.09 7.38
CA ALA A 136 -4.09 21.08 6.42
C ALA A 136 -2.91 21.48 5.52
N ALA A 137 -3.08 21.34 4.20
CA ALA A 137 -2.16 21.94 3.25
C ALA A 137 -2.04 23.43 3.59
N PRO A 138 -0.83 24.02 3.60
CA PRO A 138 -0.73 25.46 3.72
C PRO A 138 -1.51 26.07 2.55
N ALA A 139 -2.37 27.05 2.86
CA ALA A 139 -3.11 27.78 1.84
C ALA A 139 -2.12 28.27 0.78
N ALA A 140 -2.25 27.77 -0.45
CA ALA A 140 -1.48 28.27 -1.57
C ALA A 140 -1.77 29.76 -1.71
N ALA A 141 -0.74 30.59 -1.55
CA ALA A 141 -0.83 32.01 -1.84
C ALA A 141 -1.26 32.19 -3.32
N PRO A 142 -2.09 33.19 -3.63
CA PRO A 142 -2.52 33.42 -5.00
C PRO A 142 -1.31 33.73 -5.88
N SER A 143 -1.10 32.91 -6.92
CA SER A 143 -0.13 33.16 -7.97
C SER A 143 -0.71 34.25 -8.88
N GLU A 144 -0.08 35.42 -8.91
CA GLU A 144 -0.41 36.46 -9.88
C GLU A 144 -0.02 35.95 -11.28
N VAL A 145 -1.03 35.60 -12.08
CA VAL A 145 -0.86 35.23 -13.47
C VAL A 145 -0.84 36.52 -14.30
N PRO A 146 0.23 36.85 -15.05
CA PRO A 146 0.18 37.98 -15.96
C PRO A 146 -0.73 37.61 -17.14
N VAL A 147 -1.75 38.44 -17.36
CA VAL A 147 -2.70 38.33 -18.47
C VAL A 147 -1.97 38.62 -19.77
N ALA A 148 -1.56 37.57 -20.49
CA ALA A 148 -1.14 37.69 -21.88
C ALA A 148 -2.39 37.82 -22.76
N THR A 149 -2.66 39.05 -23.20
CA THR A 149 -3.68 39.34 -24.22
C THR A 149 -3.10 38.91 -25.57
N GLY A 150 -3.52 37.74 -26.07
CA GLY A 150 -3.03 37.16 -27.32
C GLY A 150 -4.18 36.69 -28.21
N SER A 151 -4.53 37.54 -29.16
CA SER A 151 -5.42 37.42 -30.32
C SER A 151 -5.92 36.04 -30.74
N LEU A 152 -7.24 35.96 -30.95
CA LEU A 152 -8.01 34.89 -31.60
C LEU A 152 -7.43 34.53 -32.98
N GLY A 153 -7.18 33.24 -33.21
CA GLY A 153 -6.98 32.63 -34.53
C GLY A 153 -8.12 31.66 -34.86
N PRO A 154 -8.46 31.43 -36.15
CA PRO A 154 -9.71 30.77 -36.53
C PRO A 154 -9.75 29.28 -36.25
N THR A 155 -10.95 28.82 -35.90
CA THR A 155 -11.37 27.42 -35.73
C THR A 155 -11.19 26.61 -37.02
N ALA A 156 -10.48 25.49 -36.95
CA ALA A 156 -10.60 24.41 -37.93
C ALA A 156 -11.43 23.28 -37.30
N ALA A 157 -12.59 23.06 -37.89
CA ALA A 157 -13.57 22.06 -37.51
C ALA A 157 -13.03 20.62 -37.69
N ALA A 158 -13.50 19.73 -36.81
CA ALA A 158 -13.38 18.30 -36.95
C ALA A 158 -14.16 17.78 -38.17
N PRO A 159 -13.70 16.71 -38.82
CA PRO A 159 -14.60 15.81 -39.52
C PRO A 159 -14.99 14.63 -38.62
N SER A 160 -16.28 14.55 -38.31
CA SER A 160 -16.96 13.31 -37.93
C SER A 160 -17.10 12.41 -39.17
N ALA A 161 -16.75 11.14 -39.01
CA ALA A 161 -17.30 10.03 -39.80
C ALA A 161 -17.70 8.96 -38.75
N ALA A 162 -18.97 8.87 -38.38
CA ALA A 162 -20.03 8.14 -39.09
C ALA A 162 -19.75 6.63 -39.08
N LEU A 163 -20.65 5.93 -38.38
CA LEU A 163 -20.83 4.48 -38.33
C LEU A 163 -21.02 3.91 -39.74
N ASP A 164 -20.73 2.61 -39.92
CA ASP A 164 -21.76 1.66 -40.35
C ASP A 164 -21.40 0.19 -39.99
N PRO A 165 -22.41 -0.71 -39.92
CA PRO A 165 -22.35 -2.01 -39.27
C PRO A 165 -22.37 -3.21 -40.26
N ASP A 166 -22.25 -4.41 -39.67
CA ASP A 166 -22.67 -5.75 -40.16
C ASP A 166 -22.10 -6.30 -41.48
N GLU A 167 -21.28 -7.34 -41.37
CA GLU A 167 -21.20 -8.42 -42.37
C GLU A 167 -21.24 -9.78 -41.65
N ASP A 168 -22.43 -10.37 -41.67
CA ASP A 168 -22.75 -11.78 -41.48
C ASP A 168 -22.35 -12.51 -42.78
N GLU A 169 -21.51 -13.54 -42.72
CA GLU A 169 -21.41 -14.55 -43.79
C GLU A 169 -21.12 -15.91 -43.15
N ALA A 170 -21.99 -16.86 -43.48
CA ALA A 170 -22.01 -18.25 -43.08
C ALA A 170 -20.91 -19.09 -43.76
N GLU A 171 -20.40 -20.11 -43.06
CA GLU A 171 -20.39 -21.53 -43.47
C GLU A 171 -20.12 -22.43 -42.25
#